data_AF-A0A1F6KCT6-F1
#
_entry.id   AF-A0A1F6KCT6-F1
#
_cell.length_a   1.000
_cell.length_b   1.000
_cell.length_c   1.000
_cell.angle_alpha   90.00
_cell.angle_beta   90.00
_cell.angle_gamma   90.00
#
_symmetry.space_group_name_H-M   'P 1'
#
loop_
_entity.id
_entity.type
_entity.pdbx_description
1 polymer ?
#
loop_
_entity_poly.entity_id
_entity_poly.type
_entity_poly.pdbx_seq_one_letter_code
_entity_poly.pdbx_strand_id
1 'polypeptide(L)'
;MAKNNVLLSALDGRQFLQWGEFLKKLGWDVEVIDGRQIYIRRVPLLNHSVIKIQHAVGPMPFAKIDKIAKKYNCVYIVIEPHAYKFNKQDYLKNGYQESFFRFAHTATRRINIASFETEIFKSFSENARRNIKKAKEMGVIVKPVFFKDEKDDSEFRMFYKLLKNLSKMKKFYVPSYDEFHKKWVSFKDNSFLLFGLDPKDKKPVAVVWYGFYKPVISYFQTGINNRGYDLLANYLLVWEGILLGKKLGMKVFDFESVYDPRYPNVNKRWKNYTEFKTRFHGEYLEYPPAYIKFYSPIFKLMYTFSTLFAKKPKAVFHSNINGHILIDKSYGSKTVFSGGPQSGGEFVWMWRRLISQVKSSKLKVKNCLILGVGGGTVIEFLKKYFPDVKITAVEIDPIMVQIAKEHFNLDPKLASKVVISDAVLWVNKKPANRKYDLIIVDLFIGALNPPSSRQGDFLKKLREILNKNGIILYNSQYQEKKPEEFEEFRALCSSFFSQVEQVYGFKKNRVLLINR
;
A
#
# COMPACT_ATOMS: atom_id res chain seq x y z
N MET A 1 -15.67 -18.05 -4.88
CA MET A 1 -16.44 -17.86 -3.63
C MET A 1 -15.90 -16.62 -2.92
N ALA A 2 -16.53 -15.46 -3.14
CA ALA A 2 -16.15 -14.24 -2.42
C ALA A 2 -16.69 -14.34 -0.99
N LYS A 3 -15.84 -14.70 -0.03
CA LYS A 3 -16.15 -14.41 1.38
C LYS A 3 -16.45 -12.91 1.45
N ASN A 4 -17.66 -12.54 1.89
CA ASN A 4 -18.02 -11.17 2.23
C ASN A 4 -16.97 -10.66 3.22
N ASN A 5 -15.96 -9.97 2.71
CA ASN A 5 -14.91 -9.42 3.53
C ASN A 5 -15.52 -8.23 4.27
N VAL A 6 -15.90 -8.46 5.53
CA VAL A 6 -16.47 -7.43 6.42
C VAL A 6 -15.59 -6.19 6.49
N LEU A 7 -14.28 -6.32 6.29
CA LEU A 7 -13.34 -5.21 6.22
C LEU A 7 -13.53 -4.38 4.96
N LEU A 8 -13.76 -5.03 3.82
CA LEU A 8 -14.01 -4.35 2.54
C LEU A 8 -15.40 -3.73 2.47
N SER A 9 -16.44 -4.35 3.03
CA SER A 9 -17.82 -3.83 2.95
C SER A 9 -18.18 -2.84 4.05
N ALA A 10 -17.36 -2.71 5.09
CA ALA A 10 -17.56 -1.74 6.17
C ALA A 10 -17.58 -0.31 5.62
N LEU A 11 -18.61 0.46 6.00
CA LEU A 11 -18.77 1.86 5.61
C LEU A 11 -17.62 2.71 6.17
N ASP A 12 -17.31 3.80 5.48
CA ASP A 12 -16.41 4.84 5.98
C ASP A 12 -17.18 5.82 6.87
N GLY A 13 -16.53 6.32 7.93
CA GLY A 13 -17.14 7.27 8.87
C GLY A 13 -17.65 8.55 8.22
N ARG A 14 -17.11 8.95 7.05
CA ARG A 14 -17.57 10.10 6.27
C ARG A 14 -18.89 9.86 5.55
N GLN A 15 -19.51 8.69 5.66
CA GLN A 15 -20.88 8.43 5.21
C GLN A 15 -21.86 8.25 6.37
N PHE A 16 -21.43 8.46 7.62
CA PHE A 16 -22.27 8.38 8.81
C PHE A 16 -22.92 9.73 9.16
N LEU A 17 -24.16 9.72 9.69
CA LEU A 17 -24.99 10.93 9.85
C LEU A 17 -24.28 12.05 10.63
N GLN A 18 -23.53 11.67 11.66
CA GLN A 18 -22.76 12.54 12.56
C GLN A 18 -21.69 13.31 11.80
N TRP A 19 -21.14 12.74 10.71
CA TRP A 19 -20.24 13.46 9.82
C TRP A 19 -20.96 14.55 9.03
N GLY A 20 -22.17 14.28 8.55
CA GLY A 20 -23.03 15.28 7.92
C GLY A 20 -23.40 16.40 8.87
N GLU A 21 -23.81 16.08 10.11
CA GLU A 21 -24.11 17.08 11.14
C GLU A 21 -22.89 17.95 11.47
N PHE A 22 -21.70 17.35 11.53
CA PHE A 22 -20.46 18.09 11.66
C PHE A 22 -20.23 19.04 10.48
N LEU A 23 -20.41 18.58 9.24
CA LEU A 23 -20.24 19.43 8.06
C LEU A 23 -21.30 20.55 7.99
N LYS A 24 -22.54 20.32 8.43
CA LYS A 24 -23.57 21.38 8.58
C LYS A 24 -23.09 22.49 9.51
N LYS A 25 -22.49 22.14 10.65
CA LYS A 25 -21.89 23.13 11.58
C LYS A 25 -20.68 23.88 11.00
N LEU A 26 -20.06 23.36 9.94
CA LEU A 26 -19.05 24.07 9.16
C LEU A 26 -19.64 24.87 7.99
N GLY A 27 -20.97 24.91 7.85
CA GLY A 27 -21.71 25.63 6.81
C GLY A 27 -21.85 24.86 5.49
N TRP A 28 -21.79 23.53 5.50
CA TRP A 28 -22.13 22.72 4.33
C TRP A 28 -23.62 22.38 4.37
N ASP A 29 -24.27 22.37 3.20
CA ASP A 29 -25.56 21.71 3.06
C ASP A 29 -25.32 20.20 2.91
N VAL A 30 -26.25 19.38 3.41
CA VAL A 30 -26.16 17.92 3.33
C VAL A 30 -27.47 17.35 2.83
N GLU A 31 -27.39 16.62 1.72
CA GLU A 31 -28.50 15.86 1.14
C GLU A 31 -28.23 14.36 1.30
N VAL A 32 -29.29 13.55 1.40
CA VAL A 32 -29.18 12.09 1.48
C VAL A 32 -29.88 11.45 0.30
N ILE A 33 -29.14 10.65 -0.49
CA ILE A 33 -29.71 9.85 -1.58
C ILE A 33 -29.38 8.39 -1.35
N ASP A 34 -30.43 7.56 -1.25
CA ASP A 34 -30.30 6.09 -1.14
C ASP A 34 -29.33 5.69 -0.01
N GLY A 35 -29.38 6.39 1.12
CA GLY A 35 -28.50 6.19 2.28
C GLY A 35 -27.08 6.76 2.15
N ARG A 36 -26.79 7.57 1.13
CA ARG A 36 -25.49 8.22 0.91
C ARG A 36 -25.58 9.71 1.16
N GLN A 37 -24.61 10.25 1.87
CA GLN A 37 -24.54 11.67 2.15
C GLN A 37 -23.75 12.42 1.08
N ILE A 38 -24.35 13.53 0.63
CA ILE A 38 -23.85 14.40 -0.42
C ILE A 38 -23.62 15.77 0.20
N TYR A 39 -22.37 16.23 0.16
CA TYR A 39 -21.94 17.43 0.84
C TYR A 39 -21.81 18.58 -0.16
N ILE A 40 -22.57 19.64 0.07
CA ILE A 40 -22.69 20.77 -0.85
C ILE A 40 -22.15 22.02 -0.14
N ARG A 41 -21.29 22.78 -0.80
CA ARG A 41 -20.78 24.05 -0.29
C ARG A 41 -21.03 25.14 -1.31
N ARG A 42 -21.74 26.18 -0.90
CA ARG A 42 -21.89 27.40 -1.71
C ARG A 42 -20.54 28.12 -1.80
N VAL A 43 -20.20 28.58 -3.00
CA VAL A 43 -19.01 29.39 -3.24
C VAL A 43 -19.34 30.83 -2.82
N PRO A 44 -18.55 31.46 -1.94
CA PRO A 44 -18.81 32.84 -1.52
C PRO A 44 -18.90 33.78 -2.73
N LEU A 45 -19.82 34.76 -2.66
CA LEU A 45 -20.02 35.81 -3.67
C LEU A 45 -20.50 35.34 -5.05
N LEU A 46 -20.74 34.03 -5.25
CA LEU A 46 -21.28 33.47 -6.48
C LEU A 46 -22.53 32.65 -6.16
N ASN A 47 -23.55 32.70 -7.01
CA ASN A 47 -24.72 31.81 -6.92
C ASN A 47 -24.40 30.40 -7.45
N HIS A 48 -23.28 29.83 -7.00
CA HIS A 48 -22.75 28.55 -7.44
C HIS A 48 -22.35 27.70 -6.23
N SER A 49 -22.28 26.38 -6.42
CA SER A 49 -21.82 25.46 -5.39
C SER A 49 -20.77 24.47 -5.89
N VAL A 50 -20.10 23.80 -4.95
CA VAL A 50 -19.28 22.63 -5.21
C VAL A 50 -19.83 21.47 -4.39
N ILE A 51 -19.75 20.26 -4.95
CA ILE A 51 -20.25 19.06 -4.29
C ILE A 51 -19.11 18.07 -4.12
N LYS A 52 -19.04 17.47 -2.93
CA LYS A 52 -18.19 16.31 -2.66
C LYS A 52 -19.00 15.15 -2.10
N ILE A 53 -18.67 13.94 -2.53
CA ILE A 53 -19.26 12.69 -2.03
C ILE A 53 -18.10 11.79 -1.62
N GLN A 54 -17.95 11.54 -0.32
CA GLN A 54 -16.73 10.91 0.24
C GLN A 54 -16.99 9.46 0.66
N HIS A 55 -16.24 8.52 0.10
CA HIS A 55 -16.28 7.08 0.36
C HIS A 55 -17.68 6.44 0.30
N ALA A 56 -18.54 6.91 -0.61
CA ALA A 56 -19.87 6.33 -0.80
C ALA A 56 -19.82 4.97 -1.52
N VAL A 57 -20.60 4.01 -1.04
CA VAL A 57 -20.68 2.64 -1.59
C VAL A 57 -21.46 2.63 -2.90
N GLY A 58 -20.95 1.91 -3.91
CA GLY A 58 -21.62 1.76 -5.20
C GLY A 58 -22.80 0.77 -5.19
N PRO A 59 -23.55 0.66 -6.30
CA PRO A 59 -23.51 1.54 -7.47
C PRO A 59 -24.03 2.95 -7.12
N MET A 60 -23.55 3.97 -7.83
CA MET A 60 -23.94 5.37 -7.55
C MET A 60 -25.22 5.75 -8.30
N PRO A 61 -26.16 6.47 -7.66
CA PRO A 61 -27.38 6.96 -8.30
C PRO A 61 -27.11 8.24 -9.12
N PHE A 62 -26.32 8.12 -10.20
CA PHE A 62 -25.81 9.26 -10.98
C PHE A 62 -26.91 10.24 -11.44
N ALA A 63 -28.05 9.73 -11.91
CA ALA A 63 -29.16 10.58 -12.35
C ALA A 63 -29.76 11.42 -11.20
N LYS A 64 -29.86 10.88 -9.98
CA LYS A 64 -30.33 11.63 -8.80
C LYS A 64 -29.27 12.65 -8.35
N ILE A 65 -28.00 12.29 -8.42
CA ILE A 65 -26.87 13.20 -8.15
C ILE A 65 -26.87 14.38 -9.13
N ASP A 66 -27.11 14.14 -10.42
CA ASP A 66 -27.23 15.17 -11.44
C ASP A 66 -28.37 16.15 -11.14
N LYS A 67 -29.51 15.66 -10.62
CA LYS A 67 -30.63 16.52 -10.19
C LYS A 67 -30.23 17.44 -9.03
N ILE A 68 -29.48 16.94 -8.04
CA ILE A 68 -28.95 17.78 -6.95
C ILE A 68 -27.97 18.82 -7.50
N ALA A 69 -27.04 18.44 -8.37
CA ALA A 69 -26.10 19.42 -8.92
C ALA A 69 -26.79 20.57 -9.65
N LYS A 70 -27.87 20.29 -10.39
CA LYS A 70 -28.70 21.33 -11.02
C LYS A 70 -29.42 22.18 -9.97
N LYS A 71 -30.07 21.56 -8.97
CA LYS A 71 -30.77 22.25 -7.87
C LYS A 71 -29.87 23.28 -7.16
N TYR A 72 -28.58 22.97 -7.00
CA TYR A 72 -27.63 23.79 -6.25
C TYR A 72 -26.67 24.62 -7.13
N ASN A 73 -26.92 24.77 -8.44
CA ASN A 73 -26.04 25.51 -9.36
C ASN A 73 -24.56 25.07 -9.23
N CYS A 74 -24.34 23.76 -9.23
CA CYS A 74 -23.03 23.17 -9.00
C CYS A 74 -22.05 23.53 -10.12
N VAL A 75 -20.79 23.82 -9.77
CA VAL A 75 -19.68 24.03 -10.72
C VAL A 75 -19.07 22.68 -11.11
N TYR A 76 -18.84 21.82 -10.11
CA TYR A 76 -18.32 20.48 -10.28
C TYR A 76 -18.68 19.58 -9.10
N ILE A 77 -18.77 18.28 -9.36
CA ILE A 77 -18.91 17.24 -8.34
C ILE A 77 -17.61 16.43 -8.29
N VAL A 78 -17.07 16.19 -7.09
CA VAL A 78 -16.04 15.18 -6.85
C VAL A 78 -16.62 14.01 -6.06
N ILE A 79 -16.50 12.81 -6.59
CA ILE A 79 -16.86 11.56 -5.91
C ILE A 79 -15.58 10.80 -5.59
N GLU A 80 -15.34 10.53 -4.31
CA GLU A 80 -14.31 9.63 -3.82
C GLU A 80 -15.01 8.30 -3.49
N PRO A 81 -15.03 7.30 -4.39
CA PRO A 81 -15.82 6.08 -4.19
C PRO A 81 -15.32 5.22 -3.02
N HIS A 82 -16.22 4.42 -2.45
CA HIS A 82 -15.83 3.25 -1.67
C HIS A 82 -15.29 2.15 -2.58
N ALA A 83 -14.39 1.28 -2.11
CA ALA A 83 -13.90 0.14 -2.91
C ALA A 83 -14.98 -0.93 -3.13
N TYR A 84 -15.90 -1.10 -2.18
CA TYR A 84 -17.00 -2.05 -2.27
C TYR A 84 -18.04 -1.62 -3.32
N LYS A 85 -18.34 -2.53 -4.26
CA LYS A 85 -19.25 -2.31 -5.41
C LYS A 85 -18.83 -1.15 -6.33
N PHE A 86 -17.55 -0.82 -6.36
CA PHE A 86 -17.01 0.14 -7.32
C PHE A 86 -16.91 -0.48 -8.72
N ASN A 87 -17.37 0.26 -9.72
CA ASN A 87 -17.16 -0.05 -11.13
C ASN A 87 -16.78 1.21 -11.89
N LYS A 88 -15.53 1.27 -12.36
CA LYS A 88 -14.98 2.41 -13.12
C LYS A 88 -15.84 2.76 -14.33
N GLN A 89 -16.38 1.77 -15.04
CA GLN A 89 -17.10 2.01 -16.30
C GLN A 89 -18.38 2.81 -16.09
N ASP A 90 -19.04 2.64 -14.93
CA ASP A 90 -20.28 3.36 -14.63
C ASP A 90 -20.02 4.86 -14.47
N TYR A 91 -18.88 5.25 -13.88
CA TYR A 91 -18.47 6.65 -13.77
C TYR A 91 -18.20 7.27 -15.13
N LEU A 92 -17.41 6.58 -15.97
CA LEU A 92 -17.06 7.08 -17.31
C LEU A 92 -18.30 7.27 -18.18
N LYS A 93 -19.21 6.29 -18.19
CA LYS A 93 -20.49 6.38 -18.93
C LYS A 93 -21.37 7.55 -18.48
N ASN A 94 -21.24 7.99 -17.23
CA ASN A 94 -22.00 9.11 -16.65
C ASN A 94 -21.27 10.46 -16.70
N GLY A 95 -20.21 10.56 -17.51
CA GLY A 95 -19.50 11.81 -17.77
C GLY A 95 -18.49 12.23 -16.70
N TYR A 96 -18.08 11.29 -15.83
CA TYR A 96 -17.01 11.53 -14.86
C TYR A 96 -15.65 11.15 -15.45
N GLN A 97 -14.61 11.87 -15.04
CA GLN A 97 -13.21 11.54 -15.31
C GLN A 97 -12.42 11.44 -14.01
N GLU A 98 -11.26 10.79 -14.01
CA GLU A 98 -10.40 10.74 -12.82
C GLU A 98 -10.00 12.15 -12.36
N SER A 99 -10.03 12.38 -11.04
CA SER A 99 -9.79 13.68 -10.43
C SER A 99 -8.43 13.77 -9.75
N PHE A 100 -7.81 14.95 -9.84
CA PHE A 100 -6.67 15.34 -9.03
C PHE A 100 -7.09 15.87 -7.66
N PHE A 101 -8.34 16.33 -7.51
CA PHE A 101 -8.89 16.75 -6.24
C PHE A 101 -9.24 15.54 -5.37
N ARG A 102 -8.80 15.59 -4.12
CA ARG A 102 -9.02 14.56 -3.10
C ARG A 102 -9.29 15.27 -1.78
N PHE A 103 -10.40 14.94 -1.14
CA PHE A 103 -10.87 15.56 0.09
C PHE A 103 -10.93 14.56 1.25
N ALA A 104 -10.75 13.28 0.97
CA ALA A 104 -10.66 12.20 1.93
C ALA A 104 -9.33 11.44 1.79
N HIS A 105 -9.10 10.49 2.69
CA HIS A 105 -7.88 9.68 2.65
C HIS A 105 -8.01 8.61 1.56
N THR A 106 -6.92 8.27 0.90
CA THR A 106 -6.97 7.36 -0.26
C THR A 106 -6.67 5.91 0.10
N ALA A 107 -6.20 5.65 1.31
CA ALA A 107 -6.00 4.31 1.84
C ALA A 107 -6.21 4.27 3.36
N THR A 108 -6.70 3.13 3.84
CA THR A 108 -6.88 2.81 5.26
C THR A 108 -6.24 1.46 5.63
N ARG A 109 -6.13 1.18 6.92
CA ARG A 109 -5.76 -0.13 7.46
C ARG A 109 -6.82 -0.58 8.46
N ARG A 110 -7.43 -1.74 8.22
CA ARG A 110 -8.53 -2.28 9.03
C ARG A 110 -8.15 -3.61 9.66
N ILE A 111 -8.56 -3.83 10.92
CA ILE A 111 -8.39 -5.09 11.64
C ILE A 111 -9.76 -5.72 11.83
N ASN A 112 -9.87 -7.02 11.53
CA ASN A 112 -11.03 -7.81 11.95
C ASN A 112 -10.92 -8.09 13.44
N ILE A 113 -11.78 -7.44 14.23
CA ILE A 113 -11.82 -7.59 15.69
C ILE A 113 -12.97 -8.49 16.14
N ALA A 114 -13.65 -9.20 15.23
CA ALA A 114 -14.65 -10.20 15.60
C ALA A 114 -14.03 -11.48 16.21
N SER A 115 -12.77 -11.79 15.87
CA SER A 115 -12.00 -12.94 16.40
C SER A 115 -11.69 -12.85 17.90
N PHE A 116 -11.20 -13.94 18.50
CA PHE A 116 -10.82 -13.94 19.91
C PHE A 116 -9.68 -12.96 20.20
N GLU A 117 -9.69 -12.34 21.38
CA GLU A 117 -8.68 -11.34 21.78
C GLU A 117 -7.25 -11.89 21.69
N THR A 118 -7.06 -13.17 22.07
CA THR A 118 -5.77 -13.86 21.97
C THR A 118 -5.28 -14.00 20.54
N GLU A 119 -6.18 -14.23 19.57
CA GLU A 119 -5.84 -14.34 18.16
C GLU A 119 -5.47 -12.96 17.60
N ILE A 120 -6.25 -11.93 17.94
CA ILE A 120 -5.97 -10.54 17.54
C ILE A 120 -4.60 -10.13 18.08
N PHE A 121 -4.36 -10.33 19.38
CA PHE A 121 -3.10 -9.95 20.00
C PHE A 121 -1.91 -10.72 19.40
N LYS A 122 -2.02 -12.05 19.23
CA LYS A 122 -0.99 -12.88 18.58
C LYS A 122 -0.72 -12.46 17.14
N SER A 123 -1.73 -11.91 16.46
CA SER A 123 -1.56 -11.42 15.10
C SER A 123 -0.58 -10.25 15.03
N PHE A 124 -0.46 -9.39 16.05
CA PHE A 124 0.41 -8.21 15.99
C PHE A 124 1.89 -8.55 15.88
N SER A 125 2.67 -7.59 15.33
CA SER A 125 4.12 -7.69 15.31
C SER A 125 4.71 -7.90 16.71
N GLU A 126 5.85 -8.59 16.79
CA GLU A 126 6.55 -8.80 18.06
C GLU A 126 6.82 -7.47 18.80
N ASN A 127 7.21 -6.43 18.06
CA ASN A 127 7.42 -5.09 18.59
C ASN A 127 6.17 -4.53 19.30
N ALA A 128 5.00 -4.60 18.65
CA ALA A 128 3.76 -4.13 19.25
C ALA A 128 3.39 -4.94 20.49
N ARG A 129 3.43 -6.28 20.41
CA ARG A 129 3.12 -7.15 21.56
C ARG A 129 4.01 -6.85 22.76
N ARG A 130 5.33 -6.72 22.55
CA ARG A 130 6.31 -6.41 23.60
C ARG A 130 6.04 -5.04 24.23
N ASN A 131 5.79 -4.02 23.42
CA ASN A 131 5.56 -2.67 23.92
C ASN A 131 4.22 -2.54 24.66
N ILE A 132 3.18 -3.26 24.24
CA ILE A 132 1.90 -3.32 24.98
C ILE A 132 2.11 -3.94 26.36
N LYS A 133 2.80 -5.09 26.44
CA LYS A 133 3.12 -5.74 27.73
C LYS A 133 3.92 -4.83 28.63
N LYS A 134 4.98 -4.22 28.10
CA LYS A 134 5.83 -3.28 28.85
C LYS A 134 5.06 -2.06 29.36
N ALA A 135 4.15 -1.49 28.56
CA ALA A 135 3.30 -0.38 29.01
C ALA A 135 2.40 -0.79 30.20
N LYS A 136 1.90 -2.03 30.22
CA LYS A 136 1.13 -2.59 31.34
C LYS A 136 2.01 -2.80 32.57
N GLU A 137 3.21 -3.37 32.41
CA GLU A 137 4.19 -3.56 33.49
C GLU A 137 4.64 -2.22 34.10
N MET A 138 4.78 -1.19 33.28
CA MET A 138 5.08 0.18 33.72
C MET A 138 3.89 0.86 34.44
N GLY A 139 2.72 0.21 34.53
CA GLY A 139 1.58 0.67 35.30
C GLY A 139 0.76 1.80 34.65
N VAL A 140 0.82 1.99 33.33
CA VAL A 140 0.00 3.01 32.64
C VAL A 140 -1.48 2.77 32.91
N ILE A 141 -2.17 3.79 33.42
CA ILE A 141 -3.59 3.69 33.80
C ILE A 141 -4.45 4.12 32.62
N VAL A 142 -5.42 3.30 32.27
CA VAL A 142 -6.30 3.52 31.12
C VAL A 142 -7.66 3.97 31.62
N LYS A 143 -8.09 5.19 31.22
CA LYS A 143 -9.36 5.80 31.61
C LYS A 143 -10.21 6.07 30.35
N PRO A 144 -11.29 5.31 30.10
CA PRO A 144 -12.27 5.66 29.08
C PRO A 144 -13.19 6.79 29.56
N VAL A 145 -13.53 7.70 28.65
CA VAL A 145 -14.43 8.85 28.89
C VAL A 145 -15.43 8.90 27.73
N PHE A 146 -16.66 8.46 27.98
CA PHE A 146 -17.74 8.45 26.99
C PHE A 146 -18.46 9.80 27.00
N PHE A 147 -18.44 10.52 25.87
CA PHE A 147 -18.93 11.90 25.88
C PHE A 147 -20.43 12.05 26.16
N LYS A 148 -21.24 11.04 25.86
CA LYS A 148 -22.66 11.01 26.24
C LYS A 148 -22.88 11.20 27.74
N ASP A 149 -21.91 10.82 28.56
CA ASP A 149 -21.97 10.88 30.02
C ASP A 149 -21.35 12.19 30.57
N GLU A 150 -20.74 13.00 29.69
CA GLU A 150 -20.05 14.24 30.06
C GLU A 150 -20.99 15.46 30.08
N LYS A 151 -20.86 16.24 31.16
CA LYS A 151 -21.64 17.46 31.41
C LYS A 151 -21.02 18.72 30.77
N ASP A 152 -19.70 18.72 30.58
CA ASP A 152 -18.95 19.83 29.99
C ASP A 152 -17.90 19.34 28.97
N ASP A 153 -17.05 20.23 28.47
CA ASP A 153 -16.01 19.93 27.48
C ASP A 153 -14.59 19.80 28.07
N SER A 154 -14.46 19.69 29.40
CA SER A 154 -13.16 19.71 30.11
C SER A 154 -12.20 18.62 29.64
N GLU A 155 -12.67 17.37 29.55
CA GLU A 155 -11.90 16.24 29.05
C GLU A 155 -11.57 16.41 27.55
N PHE A 156 -12.45 17.04 26.78
CA PHE A 156 -12.18 17.35 25.36
C PHE A 156 -11.11 18.44 25.20
N ARG A 157 -11.09 19.45 26.07
CA ARG A 157 -10.01 20.46 26.13
C ARG A 157 -8.67 19.82 26.49
N MET A 158 -8.67 18.85 27.40
CA MET A 158 -7.47 18.08 27.74
C MET A 158 -6.95 17.29 26.53
N PHE A 159 -7.86 16.62 25.80
CA PHE A 159 -7.52 15.96 24.54
C PHE A 159 -6.88 16.94 23.54
N TYR A 160 -7.50 18.09 23.32
CA TYR A 160 -7.01 19.09 22.38
C TYR A 160 -5.63 19.62 22.78
N LYS A 161 -5.36 19.80 24.08
CA LYS A 161 -4.04 20.18 24.60
C LYS A 161 -2.96 19.14 24.26
N LEU A 162 -3.24 17.85 24.49
CA LEU A 162 -2.32 16.75 24.13
C LEU A 162 -2.11 16.65 22.61
N LEU A 163 -3.16 16.88 21.80
CA LEU A 163 -3.06 16.93 20.35
C LEU A 163 -2.19 18.11 19.87
N LYS A 164 -2.34 19.30 20.47
CA LYS A 164 -1.50 20.46 20.17
C LYS A 164 -0.04 20.23 20.55
N ASN A 165 0.23 19.53 21.65
CA ASN A 165 1.59 19.12 22.00
C ASN A 165 2.19 18.20 20.92
N LEU A 166 1.46 17.17 20.52
CA LEU A 166 1.88 16.26 19.44
C LEU A 166 2.12 17.02 18.12
N SER A 167 1.24 17.96 17.78
CA SER A 167 1.36 18.83 16.60
C SER A 167 2.63 19.67 16.60
N LYS A 168 3.01 20.26 17.75
CA LYS A 168 4.28 20.97 17.90
C LYS A 168 5.48 20.02 17.75
N MET A 169 5.46 18.88 18.43
CA MET A 169 6.53 17.88 18.39
C MET A 169 6.77 17.31 16.98
N LYS A 170 5.70 17.07 16.21
CA LYS A 170 5.77 16.41 14.90
C LYS A 170 5.52 17.34 13.71
N LYS A 171 5.39 18.65 13.97
CA LYS A 171 5.26 19.73 12.98
C LYS A 171 4.16 19.49 11.95
N PHE A 172 2.90 19.36 12.40
CA PHE A 172 1.74 19.27 11.51
C PHE A 172 0.59 20.20 11.95
N TYR A 173 -0.25 20.58 11.00
CA TYR A 173 -1.39 21.45 11.23
C TYR A 173 -2.51 20.75 12.02
N VAL A 174 -3.09 21.45 12.98
CA VAL A 174 -4.30 21.04 13.70
C VAL A 174 -5.31 22.19 13.59
N PRO A 175 -6.54 21.91 13.13
CA PRO A 175 -7.65 22.87 13.14
C PRO A 175 -7.88 23.55 14.49
N SER A 176 -8.67 24.64 14.48
CA SER A 176 -9.03 25.37 15.69
C SER A 176 -9.80 24.51 16.69
N TYR A 177 -9.82 24.93 17.96
CA TYR A 177 -10.62 24.25 18.99
C TYR A 177 -12.10 24.27 18.62
N ASP A 178 -12.60 25.39 18.09
CA ASP A 178 -13.99 25.53 17.66
C ASP A 178 -14.39 24.49 16.61
N GLU A 179 -13.55 24.24 15.60
CA GLU A 179 -13.80 23.19 14.60
C GLU A 179 -13.84 21.79 15.23
N PHE A 180 -12.90 21.50 16.15
CA PHE A 180 -12.90 20.23 16.88
C PHE A 180 -14.12 20.08 17.79
N HIS A 181 -14.53 21.16 18.44
CA HIS A 181 -15.70 21.20 19.33
C HIS A 181 -16.99 20.94 18.53
N LYS A 182 -17.14 21.54 17.35
CA LYS A 182 -18.25 21.22 16.42
C LYS A 182 -18.29 19.74 16.05
N LYS A 183 -17.13 19.13 15.81
CA LYS A 183 -17.02 17.68 15.55
C LYS A 183 -17.38 16.87 16.80
N TRP A 184 -16.87 17.25 17.96
CA TRP A 184 -17.17 16.60 19.23
C TRP A 184 -18.67 16.56 19.51
N VAL A 185 -19.35 17.72 19.46
CA VAL A 185 -20.80 17.82 19.65
C VAL A 185 -21.56 16.89 18.70
N SER A 186 -21.13 16.81 17.44
CA SER A 186 -21.79 15.99 16.43
C SER A 186 -21.57 14.48 16.64
N PHE A 187 -20.52 14.08 17.37
CA PHE A 187 -20.18 12.68 17.64
C PHE A 187 -20.35 12.31 19.12
N LYS A 188 -21.07 13.11 19.92
CA LYS A 188 -21.18 12.95 21.38
C LYS A 188 -21.66 11.55 21.80
N ASP A 189 -22.67 11.02 21.09
CA ASP A 189 -23.26 9.71 21.41
C ASP A 189 -22.50 8.52 20.81
N ASN A 190 -21.58 8.79 19.88
CA ASN A 190 -20.92 7.80 19.04
C ASN A 190 -19.40 7.87 19.15
N SER A 191 -18.87 8.43 20.23
CA SER A 191 -17.43 8.49 20.44
C SER A 191 -17.04 8.60 21.91
N PHE A 192 -15.78 8.30 22.18
CA PHE A 192 -15.18 8.39 23.52
C PHE A 192 -13.70 8.76 23.42
N LEU A 193 -13.15 9.30 24.50
CA LEU A 193 -11.69 9.43 24.69
C LEU A 193 -11.18 8.25 25.51
N LEU A 194 -10.00 7.76 25.15
CA LEU A 194 -9.27 6.78 25.92
C LEU A 194 -7.96 7.40 26.37
N PHE A 195 -7.88 7.79 27.64
CA PHE A 195 -6.69 8.39 28.22
C PHE A 195 -5.74 7.35 28.77
N GLY A 196 -4.44 7.58 28.55
CA GLY A 196 -3.36 6.96 29.29
C GLY A 196 -2.83 7.96 30.31
N LEU A 197 -2.89 7.61 31.59
CA LEU A 197 -2.42 8.43 32.71
C LEU A 197 -1.09 7.90 33.24
N ASP A 198 -0.23 8.81 33.70
CA ASP A 198 1.03 8.42 34.35
C ASP A 198 0.73 7.67 35.66
N PRO A 199 1.36 6.51 35.92
CA PRO A 199 1.20 5.79 37.19
C PRO A 199 1.55 6.63 38.41
N LYS A 200 2.52 7.55 38.29
CA LYS A 200 3.09 8.31 39.41
C LYS A 200 2.18 9.43 39.89
N ASP A 201 1.72 10.29 38.98
CA ASP A 201 0.95 11.50 39.32
C ASP A 201 -0.47 11.52 38.75
N LYS A 202 -0.89 10.45 38.07
CA LYS A 202 -2.22 10.27 37.47
C LYS A 202 -2.56 11.31 36.40
N LYS A 203 -1.60 12.09 35.88
CA LYS A 203 -1.88 13.08 34.84
C LYS A 203 -2.00 12.44 33.46
N PRO A 204 -2.87 12.97 32.57
CA PRO A 204 -2.95 12.52 31.19
C PRO A 204 -1.65 12.73 30.41
N VAL A 205 -1.09 11.65 29.87
CA VAL A 205 0.14 11.66 29.05
C VAL A 205 -0.12 11.30 27.59
N ALA A 206 -1.20 10.55 27.33
CA ALA A 206 -1.63 10.15 26.01
C ALA A 206 -3.16 10.05 25.95
N VAL A 207 -3.71 10.20 24.76
CA VAL A 207 -5.15 10.07 24.52
C VAL A 207 -5.39 9.63 23.08
N VAL A 208 -6.44 8.83 22.90
CA VAL A 208 -7.01 8.54 21.58
C VAL A 208 -8.49 8.87 21.61
N TRP A 209 -8.96 9.61 20.61
CA TRP A 209 -10.38 9.80 20.32
C TRP A 209 -10.85 8.70 19.37
N TYR A 210 -11.78 7.88 19.83
CA TYR A 210 -12.42 6.83 19.06
C TYR A 210 -13.84 7.21 18.70
N GLY A 211 -14.19 7.14 17.42
CA GLY A 211 -15.59 7.16 16.97
C GLY A 211 -16.06 5.75 16.64
N PHE A 212 -17.35 5.46 16.81
CA PHE A 212 -17.90 4.14 16.49
C PHE A 212 -19.27 4.24 15.82
N TYR A 213 -19.47 3.38 14.82
CA TYR A 213 -20.66 3.30 13.99
C TYR A 213 -20.74 1.86 13.47
N LYS A 214 -21.77 1.10 13.86
CA LYS A 214 -21.80 -0.36 13.65
C LYS A 214 -21.54 -0.74 12.18
N PRO A 215 -20.66 -1.71 11.88
CA PRO A 215 -19.87 -2.54 12.81
C PRO A 215 -18.42 -2.02 13.07
N VAL A 216 -18.15 -0.73 12.85
CA VAL A 216 -16.81 -0.13 12.84
C VAL A 216 -16.52 0.70 14.10
N ILE A 217 -15.31 0.59 14.63
CA ILE A 217 -14.69 1.59 15.51
C ILE A 217 -13.50 2.22 14.78
N SER A 218 -13.47 3.55 14.68
CA SER A 218 -12.45 4.33 14.00
C SER A 218 -11.51 5.03 14.98
N TYR A 219 -10.21 4.94 14.72
CA TYR A 219 -9.14 5.68 15.38
C TYR A 219 -9.09 7.14 14.83
N PHE A 220 -9.96 8.04 15.34
CA PHE A 220 -10.12 9.38 14.76
C PHE A 220 -8.87 10.25 14.88
N GLN A 221 -8.36 10.44 16.10
CA GLN A 221 -7.27 11.36 16.37
C GLN A 221 -6.56 10.98 17.68
N THR A 222 -5.28 11.30 17.81
CA THR A 222 -4.50 11.05 19.02
C THR A 222 -3.76 12.30 19.48
N GLY A 223 -3.56 12.41 20.79
CA GLY A 223 -2.67 13.38 21.43
C GLY A 223 -1.73 12.65 22.38
N ILE A 224 -0.47 13.09 22.47
CA ILE A 224 0.55 12.46 23.31
C ILE A 224 1.68 13.45 23.57
N ASN A 225 2.30 13.36 24.76
CA ASN A 225 3.51 14.10 25.12
C ASN A 225 4.74 13.16 25.20
N ASN A 226 5.92 13.70 25.48
CA ASN A 226 7.16 12.89 25.59
C ASN A 226 7.01 11.76 26.62
N ARG A 227 6.46 12.08 27.80
CA ARG A 227 6.24 11.10 28.86
C ARG A 227 5.35 9.93 28.42
N GLY A 228 4.32 10.21 27.62
CA GLY A 228 3.47 9.17 27.04
C GLY A 228 4.22 8.24 26.08
N TYR A 229 5.22 8.74 25.34
CA TYR A 229 6.11 7.90 24.54
C TYR A 229 7.05 7.06 25.41
N ASP A 230 7.61 7.63 26.47
CA ASP A 230 8.49 6.91 27.40
C ASP A 230 7.76 5.74 28.08
N LEU A 231 6.48 5.96 28.40
CA LEU A 231 5.58 4.97 28.99
C LEU A 231 4.97 3.99 27.96
N LEU A 232 5.26 4.16 26.66
CA LEU A 232 4.69 3.36 25.57
C LEU A 232 3.15 3.39 25.52
N ALA A 233 2.53 4.45 26.05
CA ALA A 233 1.09 4.56 26.20
C ALA A 233 0.35 4.50 24.85
N ASN A 234 0.97 5.00 23.77
CA ASN A 234 0.42 4.92 22.41
C ASN A 234 0.16 3.49 21.94
N TYR A 235 0.97 2.51 22.37
CA TYR A 235 0.73 1.11 22.04
C TYR A 235 -0.43 0.52 22.83
N LEU A 236 -0.44 0.80 24.14
CA LEU A 236 -1.48 0.31 25.04
C LEU A 236 -2.87 0.84 24.63
N LEU A 237 -2.98 2.13 24.31
CA LEU A 237 -4.26 2.75 23.96
C LEU A 237 -4.86 2.25 22.64
N VAL A 238 -4.05 1.73 21.72
CA VAL A 238 -4.57 1.02 20.53
C VAL A 238 -5.18 -0.32 20.92
N TRP A 239 -4.46 -1.10 21.74
CA TRP A 239 -4.95 -2.40 22.20
C TRP A 239 -6.23 -2.28 23.03
N GLU A 240 -6.25 -1.39 24.01
CA GLU A 240 -7.42 -1.16 24.86
C GLU A 240 -8.59 -0.55 24.08
N GLY A 241 -8.31 0.25 23.03
CA GLY A 241 -9.32 0.72 22.09
C GLY A 241 -9.96 -0.42 21.28
N ILE A 242 -9.17 -1.42 20.85
CA ILE A 242 -9.67 -2.63 20.20
C ILE A 242 -10.58 -3.42 21.15
N LEU A 243 -10.12 -3.65 22.39
CA LEU A 243 -10.89 -4.36 23.41
C LEU A 243 -12.22 -3.68 23.72
N LEU A 244 -12.20 -2.35 23.90
CA LEU A 244 -13.42 -1.58 24.13
C LEU A 244 -14.35 -1.60 22.92
N GLY A 245 -13.81 -1.52 21.69
CA GLY A 245 -14.57 -1.71 20.47
C GLY A 245 -15.30 -3.05 20.42
N LYS A 246 -14.64 -4.14 20.83
CA LYS A 246 -15.28 -5.46 20.96
C LYS A 246 -16.40 -5.46 21.99
N LYS A 247 -16.17 -4.87 23.18
CA LYS A 247 -17.19 -4.73 24.22
C LYS A 247 -18.42 -3.94 23.74
N LEU A 248 -18.23 -2.97 22.84
CA LEU A 248 -19.30 -2.22 22.18
C LEU A 248 -19.97 -2.97 21.02
N GLY A 249 -19.55 -4.21 20.72
CA GLY A 249 -20.10 -5.05 19.66
C GLY A 249 -19.59 -4.71 18.25
N MET A 250 -18.47 -4.00 18.12
CA MET A 250 -17.85 -3.70 16.83
C MET A 250 -17.08 -4.92 16.31
N LYS A 251 -17.02 -5.05 14.99
CA LYS A 251 -16.35 -6.15 14.27
C LYS A 251 -15.12 -5.67 13.50
N VAL A 252 -15.02 -4.37 13.22
CA VAL A 252 -13.95 -3.78 12.42
C VAL A 252 -13.32 -2.65 13.21
N PHE A 253 -12.00 -2.69 13.38
CA PHE A 253 -11.22 -1.55 13.85
C PHE A 253 -10.57 -0.88 12.65
N ASP A 254 -10.84 0.41 12.44
CA ASP A 254 -10.35 1.19 11.32
C ASP A 254 -9.32 2.23 11.81
N PHE A 255 -8.08 2.14 11.33
CA PHE A 255 -7.06 3.13 11.66
C PHE A 255 -7.26 4.48 10.96
N GLU A 256 -8.27 4.61 10.12
CA GLU A 256 -8.45 5.69 9.16
C GLU A 256 -7.20 5.81 8.28
N SER A 257 -6.83 7.04 7.93
CA SER A 257 -5.80 7.39 6.96
C SER A 257 -4.46 6.71 7.19
N VAL A 258 -3.95 6.02 6.17
CA VAL A 258 -2.55 5.58 6.06
C VAL A 258 -1.88 6.20 4.83
N TYR A 259 -0.56 6.11 4.75
CA TYR A 259 0.22 6.55 3.61
C TYR A 259 -0.12 5.70 2.39
N ASP A 260 -0.48 6.37 1.31
CA ASP A 260 -0.80 5.74 0.04
C ASP A 260 0.36 5.95 -0.95
N PRO A 261 1.10 4.90 -1.31
CA PRO A 261 2.24 5.02 -2.21
C PRO A 261 1.84 5.35 -3.67
N ARG A 262 0.54 5.28 -4.04
CA ARG A 262 0.04 5.80 -5.33
C ARG A 262 0.24 7.31 -5.45
N TYR A 263 0.26 8.01 -4.32
CA TYR A 263 0.38 9.47 -4.23
C TYR A 263 1.62 9.88 -3.41
N PRO A 264 2.85 9.56 -3.85
CA PRO A 264 4.02 9.59 -2.98
C PRO A 264 4.43 10.99 -2.48
N ASN A 265 4.02 12.03 -3.19
CA ASN A 265 4.23 13.44 -2.82
C ASN A 265 3.14 13.98 -1.90
N VAL A 266 1.97 13.34 -1.89
CA VAL A 266 0.88 13.69 -1.00
C VAL A 266 1.19 13.03 0.35
N ASN A 267 1.21 13.84 1.41
CA ASN A 267 1.36 13.33 2.77
C ASN A 267 2.61 12.46 3.00
N LYS A 268 3.77 12.79 2.40
CA LYS A 268 5.04 12.05 2.60
C LYS A 268 5.39 11.79 4.08
N ARG A 269 5.02 12.72 4.97
CA ARG A 269 5.21 12.60 6.43
C ARG A 269 4.37 11.48 7.07
N TRP A 270 3.34 10.97 6.39
CA TRP A 270 2.48 9.88 6.87
C TRP A 270 3.17 8.53 6.91
N LYS A 271 4.34 8.35 6.27
CA LYS A 271 5.09 7.09 6.31
C LYS A 271 5.36 6.61 7.73
N ASN A 272 5.84 7.49 8.61
CA ASN A 272 6.18 7.12 9.99
C ASN A 272 4.92 6.75 10.80
N TYR A 273 3.82 7.49 10.61
CA TYR A 273 2.54 7.16 11.26
C TYR A 273 1.96 5.85 10.74
N THR A 274 2.16 5.56 9.44
CA THR A 274 1.73 4.31 8.80
C THR A 274 2.54 3.14 9.31
N GLU A 275 3.85 3.30 9.47
CA GLU A 275 4.72 2.28 10.04
C GLU A 275 4.26 1.87 11.44
N PHE A 276 3.92 2.84 12.30
CA PHE A 276 3.33 2.56 13.61
C PHE A 276 2.04 1.73 13.50
N LYS A 277 1.10 2.14 12.63
CA LYS A 277 -0.18 1.44 12.42
C LYS A 277 0.02 0.03 11.87
N THR A 278 0.99 -0.17 10.98
CA THR A 278 1.33 -1.49 10.42
C THR A 278 1.80 -2.47 11.49
N ARG A 279 2.34 -2.03 12.63
CA ARG A 279 2.77 -2.93 13.72
C ARG A 279 1.62 -3.71 14.37
N PHE A 280 0.38 -3.25 14.21
CA PHE A 280 -0.85 -3.93 14.63
C PHE A 280 -1.46 -4.81 13.52
N HIS A 281 -0.77 -4.94 12.39
CA HIS A 281 -1.19 -5.68 11.20
C HIS A 281 -2.58 -5.26 10.69
N GLY A 282 -3.45 -6.21 10.34
CA GLY A 282 -4.69 -5.95 9.61
C GLY A 282 -4.52 -5.82 8.09
N GLU A 283 -5.62 -5.61 7.40
CA GLU A 283 -5.68 -5.46 5.94
C GLU A 283 -5.46 -4.00 5.54
N TYR A 284 -4.57 -3.79 4.57
CA TYR A 284 -4.41 -2.50 3.90
C TYR A 284 -5.45 -2.42 2.78
N LEU A 285 -6.30 -1.38 2.82
CA LEU A 285 -7.36 -1.17 1.84
C LEU A 285 -7.13 0.13 1.10
N GLU A 286 -7.10 0.03 -0.23
CA GLU A 286 -7.04 1.18 -1.11
C GLU A 286 -8.43 1.58 -1.56
N TYR A 287 -8.76 2.86 -1.43
CA TYR A 287 -9.94 3.40 -2.09
C TYR A 287 -9.65 3.60 -3.58
N PRO A 288 -10.65 3.46 -4.47
CA PRO A 288 -10.47 3.82 -5.87
C PRO A 288 -10.18 5.32 -6.01
N PRO A 289 -9.62 5.74 -7.17
CA PRO A 289 -9.36 7.15 -7.43
C PRO A 289 -10.61 8.01 -7.30
N ALA A 290 -10.42 9.30 -6.98
CA ALA A 290 -11.50 10.28 -7.05
C ALA A 290 -11.93 10.51 -8.51
N TYR A 291 -13.21 10.83 -8.71
CA TYR A 291 -13.82 11.11 -10.01
C TYR A 291 -14.50 12.48 -9.99
N ILE A 292 -14.30 13.28 -11.03
CA ILE A 292 -14.86 14.63 -11.18
C ILE A 292 -15.76 14.72 -12.41
N LYS A 293 -16.90 15.40 -12.26
CA LYS A 293 -17.79 15.83 -13.34
C LYS A 293 -18.01 17.33 -13.26
N PHE A 294 -17.92 18.01 -14.39
CA PHE A 294 -18.07 19.46 -14.50
C PHE A 294 -19.45 19.84 -15.00
N TYR A 295 -19.98 20.92 -14.45
CA TYR A 295 -21.23 21.57 -14.89
C TYR A 295 -20.95 23.01 -15.34
N SER A 296 -19.75 23.54 -15.08
CA SER A 296 -19.24 24.80 -15.62
C SER A 296 -18.15 24.55 -16.68
N PRO A 297 -18.35 24.95 -17.95
CA PRO A 297 -17.32 24.86 -18.99
C PRO A 297 -16.05 25.66 -18.67
N ILE A 298 -16.20 26.85 -18.07
CA ILE A 298 -15.10 27.73 -17.69
C ILE A 298 -14.21 27.03 -16.66
N PHE A 299 -14.82 26.45 -15.62
CA PHE A 299 -14.05 25.74 -14.60
C PHE A 299 -13.40 24.46 -15.14
N LYS A 300 -14.07 23.75 -16.07
CA LYS A 300 -13.47 22.60 -16.77
C LYS A 300 -12.19 23.00 -17.49
N LEU A 301 -12.20 24.15 -18.18
CA LEU A 301 -11.02 24.68 -18.88
C LEU A 301 -9.89 25.01 -17.89
N MET A 302 -10.19 25.78 -16.83
CA MET A 302 -9.22 26.13 -15.77
C MET A 302 -8.60 24.89 -15.13
N TYR A 303 -9.43 23.90 -14.77
CA TYR A 303 -8.97 22.64 -14.19
C TYR A 303 -8.05 21.88 -15.16
N THR A 304 -8.42 21.80 -16.43
CA THR A 304 -7.61 21.10 -17.45
C THR A 304 -6.23 21.75 -17.57
N PHE A 305 -6.15 23.09 -17.64
CA PHE A 305 -4.86 23.78 -17.67
C PHE A 305 -4.02 23.55 -16.41
N SER A 306 -4.64 23.61 -15.22
CA SER A 306 -3.93 23.39 -13.95
C SER A 306 -3.36 21.97 -13.80
N THR A 307 -3.84 21.01 -14.59
CA THR A 307 -3.49 19.59 -14.45
C THR A 307 -2.59 19.06 -15.56
N LEU A 308 -2.27 19.86 -16.59
CA LEU A 308 -1.37 19.49 -17.70
C LEU A 308 0.00 18.98 -17.21
N PHE A 309 0.51 19.53 -16.11
CA PHE A 309 1.81 19.18 -15.53
C PHE A 309 1.71 18.31 -14.27
N ALA A 310 0.50 17.89 -13.88
CA ALA A 310 0.30 17.12 -12.67
C ALA A 310 0.81 15.68 -12.85
N LYS A 311 1.68 15.22 -11.93
CA LYS A 311 2.17 13.83 -11.93
C LYS A 311 0.99 12.87 -11.69
N LYS A 312 0.80 11.93 -12.60
CA LYS A 312 -0.22 10.88 -12.47
C LYS A 312 0.11 9.93 -11.31
N PRO A 313 -0.88 9.39 -10.59
CA PRO A 313 -0.65 8.38 -9.58
C PRO A 313 0.03 7.15 -10.19
N LYS A 314 0.94 6.55 -9.41
CA LYS A 314 1.58 5.29 -9.80
C LYS A 314 0.58 4.15 -9.64
N ALA A 315 0.58 3.17 -10.54
CA ALA A 315 -0.18 1.94 -10.27
C ALA A 315 0.55 1.19 -9.16
N VAL A 316 -0.18 0.75 -8.14
CA VAL A 316 0.38 0.08 -6.97
C VAL A 316 -0.31 -1.26 -6.79
N PHE A 317 0.50 -2.26 -6.51
CA PHE A 317 0.06 -3.59 -6.17
C PHE A 317 0.59 -3.94 -4.79
N HIS A 318 -0.17 -4.73 -4.05
CA HIS A 318 0.23 -5.23 -2.74
C HIS A 318 0.52 -6.72 -2.81
N SER A 319 1.74 -7.09 -2.47
CA SER A 319 2.24 -8.45 -2.40
C SER A 319 2.61 -8.79 -0.96
N ASN A 320 2.26 -10.01 -0.53
CA ASN A 320 2.72 -10.53 0.76
C ASN A 320 4.23 -10.81 0.79
N ILE A 321 4.89 -10.88 -0.37
CA ILE A 321 6.31 -11.19 -0.52
C ILE A 321 7.12 -9.90 -0.75
N ASN A 322 6.69 -9.09 -1.71
CA ASN A 322 7.41 -7.88 -2.15
C ASN A 322 6.87 -6.58 -1.54
N GLY A 323 5.86 -6.64 -0.68
CA GLY A 323 5.19 -5.47 -0.12
C GLY A 323 4.51 -4.65 -1.23
N HIS A 324 4.79 -3.35 -1.29
CA HIS A 324 4.26 -2.50 -2.36
C HIS A 324 5.11 -2.60 -3.63
N ILE A 325 4.45 -2.94 -4.73
CA ILE A 325 5.02 -2.95 -6.08
C ILE A 325 4.42 -1.78 -6.84
N LEU A 326 5.26 -0.85 -7.31
CA LEU A 326 4.84 0.35 -8.03
C LEU A 326 5.17 0.19 -9.52
N ILE A 327 4.25 0.61 -10.39
CA ILE A 327 4.53 0.78 -11.81
C ILE A 327 4.52 2.27 -12.12
N ASP A 328 5.67 2.75 -12.55
CA ASP A 328 5.83 4.10 -13.06
C ASP A 328 5.73 4.09 -14.58
N LYS A 329 5.05 5.08 -15.14
CA LYS A 329 4.96 5.31 -16.60
C LYS A 329 5.61 6.66 -16.89
N SER A 330 6.81 6.64 -17.45
CA SER A 330 7.56 7.85 -17.80
C SER A 330 8.01 7.75 -19.26
N TYR A 331 7.71 8.78 -20.05
CA TYR A 331 8.10 8.88 -21.48
C TYR A 331 7.83 7.60 -22.30
N GLY A 332 6.63 7.01 -22.15
CA GLY A 332 6.24 5.78 -22.86
C GLY A 332 6.83 4.47 -22.31
N SER A 333 7.84 4.55 -21.43
CA SER A 333 8.44 3.38 -20.78
C SER A 333 7.77 3.06 -19.43
N LYS A 334 7.65 1.76 -19.13
CA LYS A 334 7.12 1.25 -17.86
C LYS A 334 8.26 0.70 -17.00
N THR A 335 8.28 1.03 -15.72
CA THR A 335 9.30 0.55 -14.77
C THR A 335 8.60 0.00 -13.52
N VAL A 336 8.99 -1.21 -13.09
CA VAL A 336 8.50 -1.85 -11.85
C VAL A 336 9.43 -1.51 -10.70
N PHE A 337 8.87 -1.13 -9.57
CA PHE A 337 9.61 -0.87 -8.33
C PHE A 337 9.09 -1.70 -7.17
N SER A 338 9.96 -2.41 -6.47
CA SER A 338 9.71 -2.97 -5.13
C SER A 338 10.98 -2.82 -4.30
N GLY A 339 10.99 -1.88 -3.34
CA GLY A 339 12.20 -1.46 -2.61
C GLY A 339 13.29 -0.77 -3.47
N GLY A 340 13.23 -0.92 -4.79
CA GLY A 340 14.09 -0.34 -5.83
C GLY A 340 13.55 -0.73 -7.21
N PRO A 341 14.13 -0.25 -8.33
CA PRO A 341 13.71 -0.64 -9.65
C PRO A 341 14.07 -2.12 -9.92
N GLN A 342 13.11 -2.92 -10.38
CA GLN A 342 13.26 -4.35 -10.66
C GLN A 342 13.08 -4.70 -12.15
N SER A 343 12.41 -3.86 -12.93
CA SER A 343 12.26 -4.02 -14.38
C SER A 343 12.04 -2.65 -15.04
N GLY A 344 12.33 -2.53 -16.34
CA GLY A 344 12.23 -1.28 -17.10
C GLY A 344 13.52 -0.44 -17.09
N GLY A 345 13.66 0.50 -18.03
CA GLY A 345 14.85 1.35 -18.15
C GLY A 345 16.12 0.55 -18.48
N GLU A 346 17.22 0.81 -17.77
CA GLU A 346 18.55 0.21 -17.99
C GLU A 346 18.53 -1.33 -17.99
N PHE A 347 17.66 -1.96 -17.19
CA PHE A 347 17.55 -3.43 -17.14
C PHE A 347 17.11 -4.04 -18.49
N VAL A 348 16.29 -3.31 -19.25
CA VAL A 348 15.88 -3.73 -20.59
C VAL A 348 17.08 -3.74 -21.54
N TRP A 349 17.91 -2.70 -21.48
CA TRP A 349 19.11 -2.64 -22.29
C TRP A 349 20.16 -3.68 -21.89
N MET A 350 20.36 -3.87 -20.57
CA MET A 350 21.25 -4.89 -20.01
C MET A 350 20.86 -6.28 -20.52
N TRP A 351 19.62 -6.71 -20.32
CA TRP A 351 19.18 -8.05 -20.74
C TRP A 351 19.21 -8.22 -22.26
N ARG A 352 18.86 -7.19 -23.04
CA ARG A 352 19.00 -7.22 -24.50
C ARG A 352 20.44 -7.48 -24.92
N ARG A 353 21.40 -6.76 -24.34
CA ARG A 353 22.83 -6.90 -24.64
C ARG A 353 23.33 -8.31 -24.29
N LEU A 354 23.02 -8.78 -23.08
CA LEU A 354 23.48 -10.08 -22.59
C LEU A 354 22.92 -11.25 -23.41
N ILE A 355 21.62 -11.25 -23.71
CA ILE A 355 21.01 -12.31 -24.52
C ILE A 355 21.53 -12.27 -25.96
N SER A 356 21.77 -11.08 -26.51
CA SER A 356 22.42 -10.94 -27.82
C SER A 356 23.85 -11.51 -27.80
N GLN A 357 24.62 -11.32 -26.73
CA GLN A 357 25.95 -11.92 -26.60
C GLN A 357 25.90 -13.45 -26.55
N VAL A 358 24.94 -14.03 -25.83
CA VAL A 358 24.70 -15.49 -25.83
C VAL A 358 24.32 -15.99 -27.22
N LYS A 359 23.55 -15.20 -27.99
CA LYS A 359 23.26 -15.55 -29.39
C LYS A 359 24.53 -15.53 -30.24
N SER A 360 25.40 -14.53 -30.06
CA SER A 360 26.66 -14.40 -30.80
C SER A 360 27.68 -15.48 -30.47
N SER A 361 27.64 -16.08 -29.27
CA SER A 361 28.50 -17.23 -28.91
C SER A 361 28.13 -18.53 -29.63
N LYS A 362 27.10 -18.51 -30.49
CA LYS A 362 26.58 -19.66 -31.25
C LYS A 362 26.08 -20.81 -30.37
N LEU A 363 25.79 -20.56 -29.09
CA LEU A 363 25.14 -21.51 -28.21
C LEU A 363 23.75 -21.88 -28.75
N LYS A 364 23.49 -23.18 -28.94
CA LYS A 364 22.15 -23.67 -29.31
C LYS A 364 21.27 -23.78 -28.07
N VAL A 365 20.48 -22.74 -27.80
CA VAL A 365 19.57 -22.70 -26.65
C VAL A 365 18.22 -23.32 -27.02
N LYS A 366 17.97 -24.57 -26.62
CA LYS A 366 16.68 -25.26 -26.79
C LYS A 366 15.84 -25.21 -25.52
N ASN A 367 16.45 -25.38 -24.36
CA ASN A 367 15.78 -25.35 -23.06
C ASN A 367 16.40 -24.27 -22.18
N CYS A 368 15.59 -23.31 -21.76
CA CYS A 368 16.00 -22.24 -20.86
C CYS A 368 15.21 -22.26 -19.55
N LEU A 369 15.93 -22.12 -18.43
CA LEU A 369 15.36 -21.91 -17.10
C LEU A 369 15.55 -20.44 -16.72
N ILE A 370 14.46 -19.79 -16.30
CA ILE A 370 14.49 -18.44 -15.77
C ILE A 370 14.05 -18.50 -14.30
N LEU A 371 14.89 -18.00 -13.41
CA LEU A 371 14.61 -17.87 -11.98
C LEU A 371 14.40 -16.39 -11.68
N GLY A 372 13.15 -15.98 -11.50
CA GLY A 372 12.71 -14.59 -11.42
C GLY A 372 12.12 -14.12 -12.75
N VAL A 373 10.80 -13.85 -12.77
CA VAL A 373 10.12 -13.36 -13.98
C VAL A 373 10.16 -11.84 -14.04
N GLY A 374 9.95 -11.18 -12.90
CA GLY A 374 9.84 -9.72 -12.82
C GLY A 374 8.80 -9.19 -13.81
N GLY A 375 9.17 -8.18 -14.61
CA GLY A 375 8.30 -7.62 -15.66
C GLY A 375 8.23 -8.44 -16.97
N GLY A 376 8.90 -9.59 -17.07
CA GLY A 376 8.86 -10.45 -18.26
C GLY A 376 9.85 -10.12 -19.38
N THR A 377 10.69 -9.10 -19.20
CA THR A 377 11.66 -8.61 -20.21
C THR A 377 12.60 -9.69 -20.74
N VAL A 378 13.11 -10.56 -19.86
CA VAL A 378 14.01 -11.67 -20.25
C VAL A 378 13.30 -12.66 -21.17
N ILE A 379 12.04 -12.98 -20.88
CA ILE A 379 11.24 -13.92 -21.68
C ILE A 379 11.03 -13.37 -23.09
N GLU A 380 10.69 -12.09 -23.20
CA GLU A 380 10.50 -11.41 -24.49
C GLU A 380 11.76 -11.46 -25.35
N PHE A 381 12.92 -11.11 -24.78
CA PHE A 381 14.18 -11.16 -25.52
C PHE A 381 14.60 -12.58 -25.88
N LEU A 382 14.43 -13.56 -24.99
CA LEU A 382 14.73 -14.96 -25.33
C LEU A 382 13.90 -15.43 -26.51
N LYS A 383 12.60 -15.13 -26.55
CA LYS A 383 11.75 -15.46 -27.70
C LYS A 383 12.13 -14.71 -28.96
N LYS A 384 12.63 -13.48 -28.85
CA LYS A 384 13.13 -12.72 -29.99
C LYS A 384 14.42 -13.31 -30.59
N TYR A 385 15.40 -13.67 -29.77
CA TYR A 385 16.72 -14.16 -30.23
C TYR A 385 16.76 -15.68 -30.47
N PHE A 386 15.87 -16.42 -29.81
CA PHE A 386 15.72 -17.88 -29.90
C PHE A 386 14.22 -18.26 -29.99
N PRO A 387 13.56 -18.10 -31.14
CA PRO A 387 12.11 -18.30 -31.27
C PRO A 387 11.60 -19.66 -30.76
N ASP A 388 12.37 -20.74 -31.01
CA ASP A 388 12.01 -22.12 -30.67
C ASP A 388 12.38 -22.53 -29.23
N VAL A 389 12.94 -21.62 -28.42
CA VAL A 389 13.35 -21.94 -27.07
C VAL A 389 12.15 -22.32 -26.20
N LYS A 390 12.29 -23.42 -25.46
CA LYS A 390 11.36 -23.85 -24.42
C LYS A 390 11.76 -23.20 -23.10
N ILE A 391 10.88 -22.35 -22.57
CA ILE A 391 11.15 -21.56 -21.37
C ILE A 391 10.36 -22.13 -20.20
N THR A 392 11.08 -22.51 -19.14
CA THR A 392 10.49 -22.68 -17.81
C THR A 392 10.87 -21.47 -16.97
N ALA A 393 9.88 -20.71 -16.50
CA ALA A 393 10.11 -19.58 -15.62
C ALA A 393 9.54 -19.87 -14.23
N VAL A 394 10.28 -19.51 -13.18
CA VAL A 394 9.88 -19.68 -11.79
C VAL A 394 9.83 -18.30 -11.13
N GLU A 395 8.67 -17.96 -10.57
CA GLU A 395 8.44 -16.70 -9.86
C GLU A 395 7.81 -17.00 -8.51
N ILE A 396 8.32 -16.39 -7.44
CA ILE A 396 7.79 -16.61 -6.10
C ILE A 396 6.50 -15.81 -5.89
N ASP A 397 6.40 -14.64 -6.54
CA ASP A 397 5.32 -13.69 -6.33
C ASP A 397 4.24 -13.72 -7.43
N PRO A 398 3.04 -14.27 -7.16
CA PRO A 398 1.96 -14.31 -8.15
C PRO A 398 1.51 -12.91 -8.59
N ILE A 399 1.67 -11.89 -7.74
CA ILE A 399 1.34 -10.50 -8.08
C ILE A 399 2.31 -9.96 -9.14
N MET A 400 3.58 -10.36 -9.13
CA MET A 400 4.53 -10.00 -10.20
C MET A 400 4.13 -10.61 -11.54
N VAL A 401 3.69 -11.86 -11.55
CA VAL A 401 3.21 -12.51 -12.78
C VAL A 401 1.95 -11.81 -13.31
N GLN A 402 1.05 -11.38 -12.42
CA GLN A 402 -0.12 -10.57 -12.79
C GLN A 402 0.32 -9.24 -13.44
N ILE A 403 1.26 -8.52 -12.79
CA ILE A 403 1.80 -7.26 -13.30
C ILE A 403 2.44 -7.45 -14.68
N ALA A 404 3.25 -8.50 -14.87
CA ALA A 404 3.89 -8.78 -16.16
C ALA A 404 2.85 -8.94 -17.29
N LYS A 405 1.74 -9.63 -17.01
CA LYS A 405 0.64 -9.82 -17.97
C LYS A 405 -0.14 -8.53 -18.23
N GLU A 406 -0.64 -7.89 -17.18
CA GLU A 406 -1.57 -6.75 -17.29
C GLU A 406 -0.89 -5.45 -17.70
N HIS A 407 0.37 -5.28 -17.29
CA HIS A 407 1.08 -4.02 -17.48
C HIS A 407 2.26 -4.10 -18.44
N PHE A 408 2.88 -5.26 -18.63
CA PHE A 408 4.01 -5.41 -19.56
C PHE A 408 3.65 -6.23 -20.80
N ASN A 409 2.38 -6.59 -20.96
CA ASN A 409 1.87 -7.37 -22.09
C ASN A 409 2.65 -8.67 -22.30
N LEU A 410 3.13 -9.30 -21.23
CA LEU A 410 3.75 -10.62 -21.31
C LEU A 410 2.71 -11.60 -21.85
N ASP A 411 2.83 -11.97 -23.13
CA ASP A 411 1.98 -12.98 -23.74
C ASP A 411 2.25 -14.32 -23.02
N PRO A 412 1.22 -14.92 -22.38
CA PRO A 412 1.36 -16.20 -21.69
C PRO A 412 1.93 -17.31 -22.56
N LYS A 413 1.80 -17.22 -23.89
CA LYS A 413 2.36 -18.19 -24.85
C LYS A 413 3.89 -18.09 -25.01
N LEU A 414 4.51 -16.97 -24.61
CA LEU A 414 5.95 -16.77 -24.75
C LEU A 414 6.76 -17.62 -23.77
N ALA A 415 6.19 -17.95 -22.61
CA ALA A 415 6.78 -18.92 -21.69
C ALA A 415 6.06 -20.26 -21.84
N SER A 416 6.82 -21.34 -22.06
CA SER A 416 6.24 -22.69 -22.13
C SER A 416 5.63 -23.10 -20.79
N LYS A 417 6.16 -22.58 -19.68
CA LYS A 417 5.63 -22.80 -18.33
C LYS A 417 6.06 -21.68 -17.38
N VAL A 418 5.11 -21.06 -16.68
CA VAL A 418 5.37 -20.18 -15.52
C VAL A 418 4.93 -20.92 -14.26
N VAL A 419 5.85 -21.10 -13.31
CA VAL A 419 5.60 -21.81 -12.05
C VAL A 419 5.66 -20.81 -10.90
N ILE A 420 4.57 -20.75 -10.11
CA ILE A 420 4.57 -19.99 -8.86
C ILE A 420 5.22 -20.82 -7.77
N SER A 421 6.47 -20.51 -7.41
CA SER A 421 7.25 -21.24 -6.40
C SER A 421 8.49 -20.44 -5.99
N ASP A 422 9.00 -20.68 -4.79
CA ASP A 422 10.37 -20.30 -4.45
C ASP A 422 11.36 -21.00 -5.40
N ALA A 423 12.26 -20.23 -6.01
CA ALA A 423 13.20 -20.72 -7.01
C ALA A 423 14.25 -21.68 -6.45
N VAL A 424 14.78 -21.41 -5.25
CA VAL A 424 15.80 -22.25 -4.60
C VAL A 424 15.20 -23.59 -4.22
N LEU A 425 14.02 -23.59 -3.58
CA LEU A 425 13.29 -24.83 -3.26
C LEU A 425 12.88 -25.60 -4.51
N TRP A 426 12.49 -24.90 -5.58
CA TRP A 426 12.09 -25.54 -6.82
C TRP A 426 13.28 -26.23 -7.50
N VAL A 427 14.44 -25.57 -7.57
CA VAL A 427 15.69 -26.12 -8.14
C VAL A 427 16.16 -27.32 -7.32
N ASN A 428 16.13 -27.24 -5.99
CA ASN A 428 16.54 -28.34 -5.11
C ASN A 428 15.71 -29.62 -5.29
N LYS A 429 14.45 -29.49 -5.75
CA LYS A 429 13.56 -30.62 -6.05
C LYS A 429 13.74 -31.18 -7.47
N LYS A 430 14.66 -30.65 -8.29
CA LYS A 430 14.83 -31.13 -9.67
C LYS A 430 15.80 -32.29 -9.76
N PRO A 431 15.41 -33.37 -10.50
CA PRO A 431 16.34 -34.44 -10.80
C PRO A 431 17.39 -33.98 -11.80
N ALA A 432 18.63 -34.49 -11.67
CA ALA A 432 19.77 -34.14 -12.51
C ALA A 432 19.65 -34.57 -13.98
N ASN A 433 18.61 -35.34 -14.33
CA ASN A 433 18.33 -35.78 -15.70
C ASN A 433 17.62 -34.73 -16.56
N ARG A 434 17.06 -33.67 -15.96
CA ARG A 434 16.51 -32.52 -16.70
C ARG A 434 17.54 -31.40 -16.73
N LYS A 435 18.16 -31.21 -17.90
CA LYS A 435 19.20 -30.21 -18.09
C LYS A 435 18.78 -29.05 -18.97
N TYR A 436 19.35 -27.88 -18.69
CA TYR A 436 19.11 -26.62 -19.39
C TYR A 436 20.36 -26.18 -20.15
N ASP A 437 20.17 -25.56 -21.31
CA ASP A 437 21.25 -24.98 -22.13
C ASP A 437 21.62 -23.58 -21.61
N LEU A 438 20.62 -22.86 -21.09
CA LEU A 438 20.78 -21.54 -20.51
C LEU A 438 19.97 -21.45 -19.22
N ILE A 439 20.61 -21.04 -18.13
CA ILE A 439 19.94 -20.67 -16.89
C ILE A 439 20.11 -19.17 -16.67
N ILE A 440 19.03 -18.45 -16.41
CA ILE A 440 19.05 -17.04 -16.04
C ILE A 440 18.61 -16.93 -14.60
N VAL A 441 19.45 -16.36 -13.74
CA VAL A 441 19.16 -16.11 -12.33
C VAL A 441 19.01 -14.61 -12.12
N ASP A 442 17.77 -14.16 -11.95
CA ASP A 442 17.37 -12.76 -11.77
C ASP A 442 16.45 -12.64 -10.54
N LEU A 443 16.92 -13.15 -9.40
CA LEU A 443 16.12 -13.32 -8.18
C LEU A 443 16.22 -12.11 -7.25
N PHE A 444 15.08 -11.52 -6.89
CA PHE A 444 15.00 -10.42 -5.93
C PHE A 444 13.83 -10.59 -4.97
N ILE A 445 14.06 -10.28 -3.70
CA ILE A 445 13.01 -9.98 -2.72
C ILE A 445 13.22 -8.54 -2.27
N GLY A 446 12.30 -7.65 -2.63
CA GLY A 446 12.53 -6.22 -2.54
C GLY A 446 13.74 -5.80 -3.41
N ALA A 447 14.79 -5.25 -2.79
CA ALA A 447 15.93 -4.68 -3.52
C ALA A 447 17.18 -5.60 -3.58
N LEU A 448 17.15 -6.79 -2.98
CA LEU A 448 18.33 -7.65 -2.79
C LEU A 448 18.10 -9.07 -3.30
N ASN A 449 19.19 -9.75 -3.66
CA ASN A 449 19.15 -11.19 -3.93
C ASN A 449 18.83 -11.95 -2.62
N PRO A 450 17.99 -13.00 -2.65
CA PRO A 450 17.75 -13.84 -1.47
C PRO A 450 19.05 -14.47 -0.96
N PRO A 451 19.34 -14.45 0.36
CA PRO A 451 20.56 -15.08 0.89
C PRO A 451 20.70 -16.56 0.52
N SER A 452 19.57 -17.26 0.40
CA SER A 452 19.50 -18.68 0.00
C SER A 452 19.95 -18.93 -1.44
N SER A 453 19.83 -17.96 -2.35
CA SER A 453 20.33 -18.10 -3.72
C SER A 453 21.84 -17.88 -3.83
N ARG A 454 22.47 -17.35 -2.78
CA ARG A 454 23.92 -17.14 -2.70
C ARG A 454 24.69 -18.21 -1.92
N GLN A 455 24.11 -19.41 -1.79
CA GLN A 455 24.72 -20.52 -1.05
C GLN A 455 25.33 -21.58 -1.97
N GLY A 456 26.39 -22.26 -1.51
CA GLY A 456 27.08 -23.30 -2.28
C GLY A 456 26.19 -24.46 -2.71
N ASP A 457 25.24 -24.89 -1.86
CA ASP A 457 24.29 -25.95 -2.20
C ASP A 457 23.42 -25.61 -3.41
N PHE A 458 22.99 -24.36 -3.51
CA PHE A 458 22.21 -23.89 -4.66
C PHE A 458 23.06 -23.87 -5.93
N LEU A 459 24.31 -23.39 -5.86
CA LEU A 459 25.25 -23.40 -6.99
C LEU A 459 25.55 -24.82 -7.47
N LYS A 460 25.76 -25.76 -6.54
CA LYS A 460 25.93 -27.19 -6.83
C LYS A 460 24.72 -27.73 -7.58
N LYS A 461 23.50 -27.43 -7.13
CA LYS A 461 22.28 -27.85 -7.83
C LYS A 461 22.12 -27.21 -9.20
N LEU A 462 22.46 -25.93 -9.36
CA LEU A 462 22.49 -25.29 -10.68
C LEU A 462 23.42 -26.02 -11.65
N ARG A 463 24.61 -26.42 -11.19
CA ARG A 463 25.57 -27.18 -12.01
C ARG A 463 25.05 -28.56 -12.42
N GLU A 464 24.36 -29.26 -11.53
CA GLU A 464 23.76 -30.58 -11.80
C GLU A 464 22.73 -30.51 -12.95
N ILE A 465 21.90 -29.46 -12.97
CA ILE A 465 20.83 -29.24 -13.96
C ILE A 465 21.27 -28.41 -15.18
N LEU A 466 22.54 -28.02 -15.28
CA LEU A 466 23.09 -27.32 -16.44
C LEU A 466 23.66 -28.34 -17.43
N ASN A 467 23.54 -28.12 -18.75
CA ASN A 467 24.23 -28.95 -19.75
C ASN A 467 25.75 -28.76 -19.71
N LYS A 468 26.53 -29.71 -20.27
CA LYS A 468 28.02 -29.66 -20.28
C LYS A 468 28.55 -28.36 -20.89
N ASN A 469 27.89 -27.86 -21.93
CA ASN A 469 28.22 -26.60 -22.61
C ASN A 469 27.19 -25.50 -22.28
N GLY A 470 26.43 -25.67 -21.19
CA GLY A 470 25.42 -24.71 -20.80
C GLY A 470 26.01 -23.50 -20.11
N ILE A 471 25.28 -22.39 -20.16
CA ILE A 471 25.69 -21.11 -19.57
C ILE A 471 24.69 -20.71 -18.47
N ILE A 472 25.19 -20.09 -17.40
CA ILE A 472 24.37 -19.34 -16.45
C ILE A 472 24.65 -17.85 -16.61
N LEU A 473 23.60 -17.05 -16.75
CA LEU A 473 23.66 -15.61 -16.55
C LEU A 473 23.09 -15.29 -15.16
N TYR A 474 23.95 -14.84 -14.24
CA TYR A 474 23.58 -14.60 -12.86
C TYR A 474 23.62 -13.10 -12.56
N ASN A 475 22.44 -12.48 -12.37
CA ASN A 475 22.34 -11.10 -11.92
C ASN A 475 22.64 -11.01 -10.42
N SER A 476 23.87 -10.63 -10.11
CA SER A 476 24.44 -10.57 -8.77
C SER A 476 24.55 -9.12 -8.32
N GLN A 477 23.48 -8.57 -7.78
CA GLN A 477 23.47 -7.21 -7.24
C GLN A 477 24.04 -7.21 -5.82
N TYR A 478 24.92 -6.27 -5.50
CA TYR A 478 25.48 -6.12 -4.14
C TYR A 478 24.88 -4.94 -3.39
N GLN A 479 25.10 -4.92 -2.07
CA GLN A 479 24.75 -3.79 -1.22
C GLN A 479 25.84 -2.72 -1.30
N GLU A 480 25.47 -1.46 -1.52
CA GLU A 480 26.44 -0.35 -1.64
C GLU A 480 27.34 -0.21 -0.41
N LYS A 481 26.84 -0.58 0.78
CA LYS A 481 27.60 -0.58 2.03
C LYS A 481 28.51 -1.80 2.23
N LYS A 482 28.41 -2.80 1.35
CA LYS A 482 29.15 -4.08 1.40
C LYS A 482 29.55 -4.52 -0.02
N PRO A 483 30.37 -3.74 -0.74
CA PRO A 483 30.81 -4.10 -2.09
C PRO A 483 31.57 -5.43 -2.16
N GLU A 484 32.22 -5.84 -1.07
CA GLU A 484 32.94 -7.12 -0.92
C GLU A 484 32.06 -8.35 -1.17
N GLU A 485 30.75 -8.25 -0.88
CA GLU A 485 29.76 -9.33 -1.07
C GLU A 485 29.78 -9.88 -2.52
N PHE A 486 30.04 -9.01 -3.51
CA PHE A 486 30.10 -9.43 -4.90
C PHE A 486 31.31 -10.32 -5.19
N GLU A 487 32.49 -9.94 -4.70
CA GLU A 487 33.73 -10.68 -4.94
C GLU A 487 33.74 -12.01 -4.16
N GLU A 488 33.23 -12.02 -2.93
CA GLU A 488 33.01 -13.25 -2.16
C GLU A 488 32.09 -14.22 -2.91
N PHE A 489 30.97 -13.73 -3.45
CA PHE A 489 30.06 -14.56 -4.22
C PHE A 489 30.67 -15.03 -5.55
N ARG A 490 31.47 -14.18 -6.22
CA ARG A 490 32.19 -14.56 -7.44
C ARG A 490 33.21 -15.66 -7.17
N ALA A 491 33.97 -15.55 -6.07
CA ALA A 491 34.92 -16.58 -5.64
C ALA A 491 34.21 -17.90 -5.32
N LEU A 492 33.05 -17.83 -4.64
CA LEU A 492 32.23 -19.00 -4.37
C LEU A 492 31.76 -19.66 -5.68
N CYS A 493 31.29 -18.90 -6.67
CA CYS A 493 30.97 -19.44 -8.00
C CYS A 493 32.17 -20.17 -8.64
N SER A 494 33.37 -19.58 -8.57
CA SER A 494 34.58 -20.19 -9.13
C SER A 494 34.98 -21.52 -8.47
N SER A 495 34.53 -21.79 -7.24
CA SER A 495 34.75 -23.10 -6.60
C SER A 495 33.88 -24.23 -7.19
N PHE A 496 32.79 -23.89 -7.89
CA PHE A 496 31.87 -24.86 -8.48
C PHE A 496 31.95 -24.95 -10.01
N PHE A 497 32.44 -23.91 -10.68
CA PHE A 497 32.31 -23.73 -12.13
C PHE A 497 33.68 -23.45 -12.78
N SER A 498 33.83 -23.87 -14.04
CA SER A 498 35.12 -23.80 -14.76
C SER A 498 35.52 -22.38 -15.14
N GLN A 499 34.54 -21.52 -15.45
CA GLN A 499 34.77 -20.13 -15.83
C GLN A 499 33.66 -19.25 -15.28
N VAL A 500 34.05 -18.14 -14.63
CA VAL A 500 33.15 -17.13 -14.05
C VAL A 500 33.64 -15.74 -14.47
N GLU A 501 32.91 -15.07 -15.35
CA GLU A 501 33.28 -13.77 -15.90
C GLU A 501 32.21 -12.71 -15.59
N GLN A 502 32.62 -11.52 -15.18
CA GLN A 502 31.71 -10.37 -15.09
C GLN A 502 31.51 -9.75 -16.48
N VAL A 503 30.35 -10.01 -17.09
CA VAL A 503 30.04 -9.55 -18.46
C VAL A 503 29.26 -8.23 -18.51
N TYR A 504 28.80 -7.74 -17.37
CA TYR A 504 28.12 -6.45 -17.25
C TYR A 504 28.35 -5.81 -15.88
N GLY A 505 28.49 -4.48 -15.86
CA GLY A 505 28.49 -3.69 -14.63
C GLY A 505 27.91 -2.30 -14.83
N PHE A 506 26.93 -1.93 -14.01
CA PHE A 506 26.40 -0.57 -13.93
C PHE A 506 25.89 -0.28 -12.53
N LYS A 507 26.39 0.79 -11.90
CA LYS A 507 26.11 1.12 -10.48
C LYS A 507 26.36 -0.11 -9.58
N LYS A 508 25.32 -0.63 -8.93
CA LYS A 508 25.36 -1.83 -8.06
C LYS A 508 25.03 -3.16 -8.77
N ASN A 509 24.55 -3.11 -10.02
CA ASN A 509 24.20 -4.32 -10.76
C ASN A 509 25.45 -4.89 -11.43
N ARG A 510 25.64 -6.20 -11.28
CA ARG A 510 26.70 -6.97 -11.93
C ARG A 510 26.08 -8.26 -12.46
N VAL A 511 26.43 -8.65 -13.69
CA VAL A 511 26.02 -9.95 -14.22
C VAL A 511 27.25 -10.81 -14.43
N LEU A 512 27.21 -12.01 -13.86
CA LEU A 512 28.20 -13.07 -14.09
C LEU A 512 27.72 -13.97 -15.22
N LEU A 513 28.61 -14.28 -16.16
CA LEU A 513 28.50 -15.39 -17.10
C LEU A 513 29.30 -16.56 -16.53
N ILE A 514 28.64 -17.70 -16.34
CA ILE A 514 29.21 -18.86 -15.69
C ILE A 514 29.09 -20.08 -16.61
N ASN A 515 30.19 -20.80 -16.84
CA ASN A 515 30.23 -22.04 -17.61
C ASN A 515 30.38 -23.26 -16.69
N ARG A 516 29.81 -24.41 -17.10
CA ARG A 516 29.74 -25.63 -16.27
C ARG A 516 31.10 -26.18 -15.80
#